data_AF-A0A843EM15-F1
#
_entry.id   AF-A0A843EM15-F1
#
_cell.length_a   1.000
_cell.length_b   1.000
_cell.length_c   1.000
_cell.angle_alpha   90.00
_cell.angle_beta   90.00
_cell.angle_gamma   90.00
#
_symmetry.space_group_name_H-M   'P 1'
#
loop_
_entity.id
_entity.type
_entity.pdbx_description
1 polymer ?
#
loop_
_entity_poly.entity_id
_entity_poly.type
_entity_poly.pdbx_seq_one_letter_code
_entity_poly.pdbx_strand_id
1 'polypeptide(L)'
;TITTNIQTGENDKRMEKAVLKTIVAFLNTTGGILMIGVSDDGSIYGVDEKEFDSRDKMNLHFTHMISSKIGDEFFPYISFRVIDMDEGKAIIRVDCARCKKPVFLKDGKVEEFYVRSGPSSVMLTGSNLVNYVNNKSTKDKMSIVRKIEEFEE
;
A
#
# COMPACT_ATOMS: atom_id res chain seq x y z
N THR A 1 8.71 -7.88 -9.07
CA THR A 1 8.89 -6.48 -9.49
C THR A 1 7.50 -5.81 -9.44
N ILE A 2 7.19 -4.77 -10.23
CA ILE A 2 5.86 -4.14 -10.24
C ILE A 2 4.84 -5.03 -10.99
N THR A 3 5.23 -5.53 -12.16
CA THR A 3 4.37 -6.31 -13.04
C THR A 3 4.89 -7.74 -13.23
N THR A 4 6.20 -7.96 -13.15
CA THR A 4 6.80 -9.29 -13.37
C THR A 4 6.86 -10.11 -12.08
N ASN A 5 6.36 -11.34 -12.17
CA ASN A 5 6.51 -12.32 -11.12
C ASN A 5 7.96 -12.85 -11.11
N ILE A 6 8.62 -12.73 -9.97
CA ILE A 6 10.05 -13.09 -9.81
C ILE A 6 10.30 -14.59 -10.02
N GLN A 7 9.31 -15.43 -9.76
CA GLN A 7 9.42 -16.89 -9.90
C GLN A 7 9.19 -17.37 -11.34
N THR A 8 8.37 -16.66 -12.12
CA THR A 8 7.98 -17.09 -13.47
C THR A 8 8.59 -16.22 -14.58
N GLY A 9 9.05 -15.01 -14.28
CA GLY A 9 9.57 -14.06 -15.27
C GLY A 9 8.49 -13.47 -16.18
N GLU A 10 7.21 -13.68 -15.89
CA GLU A 10 6.09 -13.22 -16.72
C GLU A 10 5.37 -12.01 -16.10
N ASN A 11 4.84 -11.14 -16.97
CA ASN A 11 3.93 -10.05 -16.58
C ASN A 11 2.65 -10.64 -15.96
N ASP A 12 2.47 -10.42 -14.66
CA ASP A 12 1.42 -10.99 -13.84
C ASP A 12 0.63 -9.87 -13.15
N LYS A 13 -0.63 -9.70 -13.56
CA LYS A 13 -1.59 -8.77 -12.90
C LYS A 13 -1.75 -9.05 -11.41
N ARG A 14 -1.40 -10.25 -10.93
CA ARG A 14 -1.38 -10.58 -9.50
C ARG A 14 -0.32 -9.79 -8.74
N MET A 15 0.78 -9.39 -9.39
CA MET A 15 1.82 -8.54 -8.78
C MET A 15 1.30 -7.13 -8.51
N GLU A 16 0.64 -6.50 -9.49
CA GLU A 16 -0.02 -5.21 -9.29
C GLU A 16 -1.04 -5.29 -8.16
N LYS A 17 -1.90 -6.32 -8.16
CA LYS A 17 -2.90 -6.51 -7.10
C LYS A 17 -2.22 -6.73 -5.74
N ALA A 18 -1.12 -7.46 -5.65
CA ALA A 18 -0.39 -7.69 -4.40
C ALA A 18 0.21 -6.39 -3.82
N VAL A 19 0.77 -5.54 -4.68
CA VAL A 19 1.28 -4.22 -4.30
C VAL A 19 0.15 -3.34 -3.76
N LEU A 20 -0.93 -3.18 -4.54
CA LEU A 20 -2.05 -2.32 -4.17
C LEU A 20 -2.78 -2.83 -2.92
N LYS A 21 -2.97 -4.15 -2.78
CA LYS A 21 -3.48 -4.79 -1.57
C LYS A 21 -2.66 -4.41 -0.33
N THR A 22 -1.34 -4.38 -0.46
CA THR A 22 -0.43 -4.05 0.65
C THR A 22 -0.49 -2.57 0.99
N ILE A 23 -0.57 -1.69 0.00
CA ILE A 23 -0.79 -0.25 0.21
C ILE A 23 -2.10 -0.03 0.98
N VAL A 24 -3.21 -0.59 0.52
CA VAL A 24 -4.52 -0.49 1.20
C VAL A 24 -4.45 -1.02 2.63
N ALA A 25 -3.78 -2.15 2.85
CA ALA A 25 -3.58 -2.71 4.18
C ALA A 25 -2.82 -1.76 5.12
N PHE A 26 -1.78 -1.07 4.63
CA PHE A 26 -1.04 -0.08 5.42
C PHE A 26 -1.89 1.15 5.74
N LEU A 27 -2.60 1.70 4.74
CA LEU A 27 -3.50 2.84 4.94
C LEU A 27 -4.58 2.54 5.99
N ASN A 28 -5.09 1.30 6.02
CA ASN A 28 -6.11 0.90 6.98
C ASN A 28 -5.59 0.57 8.38
N THR A 29 -4.28 0.38 8.56
CA THR A 29 -3.65 0.00 9.84
C THR A 29 -2.76 1.11 10.38
N THR A 30 -1.52 0.84 10.74
CA THR A 30 -0.59 1.81 11.36
C THR A 30 0.18 2.64 10.33
N GLY A 31 -0.05 2.44 9.03
CA GLY A 31 0.89 2.84 7.99
C GLY A 31 2.03 1.85 7.86
N GLY A 32 3.05 2.20 7.08
CA GLY A 32 4.22 1.36 6.86
C GLY A 32 4.98 1.74 5.59
N ILE A 33 6.01 0.95 5.31
CA ILE A 33 6.84 1.10 4.11
C ILE A 33 6.76 -0.19 3.32
N LEU A 34 6.43 -0.08 2.03
CA LEU A 34 6.52 -1.16 1.07
C LEU A 34 7.77 -0.95 0.22
N MET A 35 8.58 -1.99 0.09
CA MET A 35 9.70 -2.04 -0.87
C MET A 35 9.32 -2.99 -2.00
N ILE A 36 9.31 -2.48 -3.23
CA ILE A 36 9.00 -3.25 -4.45
C ILE A 36 10.29 -3.52 -5.18
N GLY A 37 10.50 -4.77 -5.60
CA GLY A 37 11.76 -5.22 -6.21
C GLY A 37 12.77 -5.78 -5.20
N VAL A 38 12.32 -6.04 -3.97
CA VAL A 38 13.09 -6.70 -2.91
C VAL A 38 12.34 -7.98 -2.53
N SER A 39 13.05 -9.09 -2.33
CA SER A 39 12.50 -10.35 -1.81
C SER A 39 12.49 -10.40 -0.29
N ASP A 40 11.80 -11.39 0.26
CA ASP A 40 11.67 -11.58 1.71
C ASP A 40 13.01 -11.88 2.40
N ASP A 41 14.00 -12.41 1.68
CA ASP A 41 15.37 -12.63 2.17
C ASP A 41 16.28 -11.39 2.06
N GLY A 42 15.75 -10.27 1.54
CA GLY A 42 16.48 -9.01 1.35
C GLY A 42 17.21 -8.90 0.01
N SER A 43 17.14 -9.91 -0.86
CA SER A 43 17.78 -9.85 -2.18
C SER A 43 17.13 -8.80 -3.08
N ILE A 44 17.96 -8.04 -3.81
CA ILE A 44 17.50 -6.99 -4.72
C ILE A 44 17.32 -7.59 -6.12
N TYR A 45 16.05 -7.79 -6.48
CA TYR A 45 15.64 -8.17 -7.84
C TYR A 45 15.49 -6.96 -8.76
N GLY A 46 15.15 -5.82 -8.18
CA GLY A 46 14.88 -4.59 -8.90
C GLY A 46 13.45 -4.51 -9.43
N VAL A 47 13.14 -3.39 -10.06
CA VAL A 47 11.92 -3.14 -10.83
C VAL A 47 12.25 -3.16 -12.31
N ASP A 48 11.24 -3.47 -13.12
CA ASP A 48 11.40 -3.63 -14.56
C ASP A 48 11.47 -2.27 -15.27
N GLU A 49 12.39 -1.38 -14.86
CA GLU A 49 12.51 -0.04 -15.46
C GLU A 49 12.70 -0.10 -16.98
N LYS A 50 13.36 -1.16 -17.47
CA LYS A 50 13.61 -1.39 -18.90
C LYS A 50 12.35 -1.68 -19.71
N GLU A 51 11.26 -2.11 -19.07
CA GLU A 51 9.96 -2.33 -19.71
C GLU A 51 9.19 -1.02 -19.92
N PHE A 52 9.66 0.09 -19.35
CA PHE A 52 9.08 1.42 -19.53
C PHE A 52 10.01 2.31 -20.36
N ASP A 53 9.47 3.12 -21.27
CA ASP A 53 10.31 4.01 -22.08
C ASP A 53 11.06 5.07 -21.26
N SER A 54 10.60 5.35 -20.02
CA SER A 54 11.29 6.22 -19.07
C SER A 54 10.81 6.01 -17.63
N ARG A 55 11.61 6.48 -16.66
CA ARG A 55 11.25 6.53 -15.24
C ARG A 55 9.97 7.35 -14.99
N ASP A 56 9.75 8.41 -15.75
CA ASP A 56 8.52 9.21 -15.68
C ASP A 56 7.30 8.41 -16.12
N LYS A 57 7.40 7.60 -17.17
CA LYS A 57 6.30 6.72 -17.60
C LYS A 57 6.00 5.64 -16.57
N MET A 58 7.03 5.08 -15.94
CA MET A 58 6.84 4.14 -14.82
C MET A 58 6.14 4.81 -13.63
N ASN A 59 6.56 6.01 -13.25
CA ASN A 59 5.93 6.78 -12.17
C ASN A 59 4.46 7.10 -12.51
N LEU A 60 4.20 7.51 -13.75
CA LEU A 60 2.85 7.79 -14.24
C LEU A 60 1.98 6.53 -14.21
N HIS A 61 2.52 5.39 -14.64
CA HIS A 61 1.82 4.11 -14.58
C HIS A 61 1.48 3.73 -13.12
N PHE A 62 2.43 3.86 -12.19
CA PHE A 62 2.20 3.60 -10.77
C PHE A 62 1.13 4.53 -10.17
N THR A 63 1.19 5.81 -10.54
CA THR A 63 0.19 6.81 -10.15
C THR A 63 -1.20 6.43 -10.65
N HIS A 64 -1.31 6.04 -11.92
CA HIS A 64 -2.58 5.61 -12.51
C HIS A 64 -3.13 4.33 -11.88
N MET A 65 -2.27 3.38 -11.51
CA MET A 65 -2.70 2.18 -10.77
C MET A 65 -3.32 2.54 -9.41
N ILE A 66 -2.67 3.44 -8.65
CA ILE A 66 -3.22 3.91 -7.36
C ILE A 66 -4.54 4.64 -7.58
N SER A 67 -4.56 5.61 -8.50
CA SER A 67 -5.75 6.40 -8.82
C SER A 67 -6.95 5.53 -9.21
N SER A 68 -6.76 4.61 -10.13
CA SER A 68 -7.85 3.78 -10.68
C SER A 68 -8.36 2.71 -9.71
N LYS A 69 -7.52 2.21 -8.79
CA LYS A 69 -7.84 1.08 -7.92
C LYS A 69 -8.08 1.45 -6.46
N ILE A 70 -7.54 2.57 -5.99
CA ILE A 70 -7.64 3.01 -4.59
C ILE A 70 -8.43 4.32 -4.53
N GLY A 71 -8.04 5.31 -5.35
CA GLY A 71 -8.68 6.63 -5.43
C GLY A 71 -7.72 7.78 -5.16
N ASP A 72 -7.94 8.90 -5.85
CA ASP A 72 -7.07 10.08 -5.81
C ASP A 72 -7.07 10.76 -4.43
N GLU A 73 -8.15 10.61 -3.67
CA GLU A 73 -8.29 11.19 -2.33
C GLU A 73 -7.28 10.64 -1.32
N PHE A 74 -6.59 9.54 -1.65
CA PHE A 74 -5.62 8.89 -0.77
C PHE A 74 -4.16 9.26 -1.07
N PHE A 75 -3.86 10.00 -2.15
CA PHE A 75 -2.49 10.46 -2.43
C PHE A 75 -1.81 11.22 -1.29
N PRO A 76 -2.50 12.05 -0.47
CA PRO A 76 -1.86 12.67 0.69
C PRO A 76 -1.29 11.68 1.73
N TYR A 77 -1.72 10.42 1.68
CA TYR A 77 -1.26 9.34 2.57
C TYR A 77 -0.28 8.38 1.89
N ILE A 78 0.03 8.58 0.61
CA ILE A 78 0.90 7.69 -0.18
C ILE A 78 1.97 8.55 -0.84
N SER A 79 3.22 8.33 -0.45
CA SER A 79 4.37 8.89 -1.19
C SER A 79 5.22 7.75 -1.70
N PHE A 80 5.70 7.83 -2.93
CA PHE A 80 6.60 6.83 -3.48
C PHE A 80 7.76 7.49 -4.19
N ARG A 81 8.90 6.79 -4.20
CA ARG A 81 10.08 7.17 -4.96
C ARG A 81 10.82 5.94 -5.43
N VAL A 82 11.41 6.08 -6.60
CA VAL A 82 12.32 5.09 -7.16
C VAL A 82 13.71 5.35 -6.57
N ILE A 83 14.36 4.30 -6.08
CA ILE A 83 15.68 4.34 -5.46
C ILE A 83 16.60 3.47 -6.31
N ASP A 84 17.66 4.07 -6.82
CA ASP A 84 18.69 3.36 -7.56
C ASP A 84 19.53 2.52 -6.58
N MET A 85 19.85 1.31 -7.01
CA MET A 85 20.61 0.31 -6.28
C MET A 85 21.89 -0.02 -7.05
N ASP A 86 22.77 -0.75 -6.39
CA ASP A 86 23.98 -1.26 -7.01
C ASP A 86 23.65 -2.16 -8.23
N GLU A 87 24.63 -2.32 -9.13
CA GLU A 87 24.51 -3.14 -10.34
C GLU A 87 23.46 -2.66 -11.36
N GLY A 88 23.04 -1.38 -11.29
CA GLY A 88 22.11 -0.80 -12.25
C GLY A 88 20.67 -1.30 -12.11
N LYS A 89 20.32 -1.77 -10.91
CA LYS A 89 18.94 -2.10 -10.52
C LYS A 89 18.30 -0.88 -9.85
N ALA A 90 16.98 -0.80 -9.87
CA ALA A 90 16.24 0.19 -9.10
C ALA A 90 15.12 -0.50 -8.32
N ILE A 91 14.71 0.06 -7.19
CA ILE A 91 13.54 -0.40 -6.43
C ILE A 91 12.56 0.75 -6.23
N ILE A 92 11.31 0.43 -5.87
CA ILE A 92 10.35 1.47 -5.46
C ILE A 92 10.11 1.35 -3.96
N ARG A 93 10.33 2.46 -3.27
CA ARG A 93 9.89 2.64 -1.89
C ARG A 93 8.57 3.39 -1.89
N VAL A 94 7.57 2.81 -1.23
CA VAL A 94 6.25 3.42 -1.00
C VAL A 94 6.06 3.63 0.49
N ASP A 95 6.05 4.86 0.94
CA ASP A 95 5.75 5.25 2.31
C ASP A 95 4.23 5.53 2.41
N CYS A 96 3.55 4.76 3.28
CA CYS A 96 2.11 4.83 3.50
C CYS A 96 1.82 5.35 4.91
N ALA A 97 1.09 6.45 5.03
CA ALA A 97 0.58 6.96 6.30
C ALA A 97 -0.78 6.34 6.65
N ARG A 98 -1.06 6.12 7.93
CA ARG A 98 -2.37 5.66 8.39
C ARG A 98 -3.47 6.64 7.96
N CYS A 99 -4.49 6.13 7.28
CA CYS A 99 -5.71 6.88 6.99
C CYS A 99 -6.74 6.68 8.10
N LYS A 100 -7.47 7.75 8.45
CA LYS A 100 -8.61 7.67 9.40
C LYS A 100 -9.84 7.05 8.76
N LYS A 101 -10.08 7.31 7.48
CA LYS A 101 -11.20 6.74 6.71
C LYS A 101 -10.88 5.30 6.29
N PRO A 102 -11.90 4.44 6.15
CA PRO A 102 -11.73 3.14 5.49
C PRO A 102 -11.25 3.32 4.05
N VAL A 103 -10.26 2.53 3.63
CA VAL A 103 -9.74 2.50 2.27
C VAL A 103 -10.04 1.14 1.66
N PHE A 104 -10.53 1.13 0.43
CA PHE A 104 -10.90 -0.09 -0.28
C PHE A 104 -10.06 -0.25 -1.55
N LEU A 105 -9.75 -1.49 -1.91
CA LEU A 105 -9.19 -1.84 -3.21
C LEU A 105 -10.32 -2.19 -4.17
N LYS A 106 -10.39 -1.51 -5.31
CA LYS A 106 -11.39 -1.75 -6.35
C LYS A 106 -10.89 -2.80 -7.34
N ASP A 107 -11.62 -3.89 -7.47
CA ASP A 107 -11.38 -4.92 -8.48
C ASP A 107 -12.64 -5.11 -9.34
N GLY A 108 -12.72 -4.31 -10.42
CA GLY A 108 -13.92 -4.22 -11.25
C GLY A 108 -15.08 -3.60 -10.47
N LYS A 109 -16.12 -4.40 -10.19
CA LYS A 109 -17.30 -3.99 -9.41
C LYS A 109 -17.20 -4.35 -7.93
N VAL A 110 -16.13 -5.03 -7.53
CA VAL A 110 -15.92 -5.49 -6.15
C VAL A 110 -15.02 -4.51 -5.41
N GLU A 111 -15.38 -4.19 -4.18
CA GLU A 111 -14.53 -3.44 -3.26
C GLU A 111 -14.04 -4.37 -2.15
N GLU A 112 -12.73 -4.46 -2.00
CA GLU A 112 -12.06 -5.35 -1.05
C GLU A 112 -11.42 -4.53 0.07
N PHE A 113 -11.67 -4.91 1.32
CA PHE A 113 -11.09 -4.25 2.49
C PHE A 113 -9.95 -5.08 3.06
N TYR A 114 -8.76 -4.50 3.13
CA TYR A 114 -7.56 -5.17 3.65
C TYR A 114 -6.99 -4.47 4.86
N VAL A 115 -6.49 -5.27 5.79
CA VAL A 115 -5.73 -4.81 6.96
C VAL A 115 -4.43 -5.58 7.06
N ARG A 116 -3.38 -4.93 7.57
CA ARG A 116 -2.12 -5.58 7.91
C ARG A 116 -2.28 -6.37 9.22
N SER A 117 -1.86 -7.63 9.22
CA SER A 117 -1.72 -8.48 10.40
C SER A 117 -0.34 -9.13 10.35
N GLY A 118 0.59 -8.60 11.14
CA GLY A 118 2.00 -9.01 11.10
C GLY A 118 2.61 -8.87 9.69
N PRO A 119 3.22 -9.94 9.14
CA PRO A 119 3.84 -9.92 7.81
C PRO A 119 2.82 -10.07 6.66
N SER A 120 1.53 -10.19 6.94
CA SER A 120 0.52 -10.49 5.93
C SER A 120 -0.58 -9.43 5.83
N SER A 121 -1.20 -9.35 4.67
CA SER A 121 -2.36 -8.50 4.40
C SER A 121 -3.62 -9.38 4.31
N VAL A 122 -4.53 -9.22 5.27
CA VAL A 122 -5.74 -10.05 5.45
C VAL A 122 -6.97 -9.30 4.96
N MET A 123 -7.83 -9.97 4.20
CA MET A 123 -9.12 -9.41 3.79
C MET A 123 -10.11 -9.52 4.96
N LEU A 124 -10.79 -8.44 5.30
CA LEU A 124 -11.93 -8.48 6.21
C LEU A 124 -13.23 -8.34 5.43
N THR A 125 -14.22 -9.13 5.79
CA THR A 125 -15.57 -9.11 5.20
C THR A 125 -16.63 -9.20 6.29
N GLY A 126 -17.88 -8.90 5.94
CA GLY A 126 -19.03 -9.07 6.83
C GLY A 126 -18.86 -8.34 8.18
N SER A 127 -19.20 -9.04 9.27
CA SER A 127 -19.14 -8.50 10.63
C SER A 127 -17.73 -8.09 11.06
N ASN A 128 -16.69 -8.79 10.60
CA ASN A 128 -15.30 -8.46 10.95
C ASN A 128 -14.89 -7.08 10.40
N LEU A 129 -15.29 -6.75 9.17
CA LEU A 129 -15.06 -5.44 8.58
C LEU A 129 -15.81 -4.36 9.38
N VAL A 130 -17.11 -4.56 9.60
CA VAL A 130 -17.95 -3.59 10.32
C VAL A 130 -17.39 -3.32 11.72
N ASN A 131 -17.04 -4.37 12.46
CA ASN A 131 -16.46 -4.25 13.79
C ASN A 131 -15.11 -3.53 13.76
N TYR A 132 -14.25 -3.83 12.78
CA TYR A 132 -12.95 -3.18 12.64
C TYR A 132 -13.11 -1.67 12.42
N VAL A 133 -13.96 -1.27 11.48
CA VAL A 133 -14.19 0.15 11.15
C VAL A 133 -14.78 0.91 12.33
N ASN A 134 -15.76 0.32 13.02
CA ASN A 134 -16.37 0.93 14.20
C ASN A 134 -15.37 1.12 15.34
N ASN A 135 -14.57 0.10 15.64
CA ASN A 135 -13.57 0.15 16.71
C ASN A 135 -12.43 1.12 16.41
N LYS A 136 -12.04 1.26 15.13
CA LYS A 136 -11.02 2.22 14.68
C LYS A 136 -11.45 3.66 14.99
N SER A 137 -12.70 3.99 14.68
CA SER A 137 -13.28 5.32 14.96
C SER A 137 -13.32 5.62 16.47
N THR A 138 -13.65 4.62 17.29
CA THR A 138 -13.72 4.76 18.75
C THR A 138 -12.35 4.97 19.40
N LYS A 139 -11.31 4.22 18.99
CA LYS A 139 -9.94 4.40 19.52
C LYS A 139 -9.39 5.78 19.20
N ASP A 140 -9.68 6.31 18.01
CA ASP A 140 -9.21 7.64 17.60
C ASP A 140 -9.90 8.75 18.40
N LYS A 141 -11.21 8.60 18.71
CA LYS A 141 -11.92 9.52 19.63
C LYS A 141 -11.35 9.47 21.05
N MET A 142 -11.12 8.27 21.59
CA MET A 142 -10.58 8.09 22.95
C MET A 142 -9.17 8.70 23.10
N SER A 143 -8.35 8.62 22.04
CA SER A 143 -7.00 9.19 22.02
C SER A 143 -7.00 10.73 22.03
N ILE A 144 -8.04 11.35 21.45
CA ILE A 144 -8.22 12.81 21.49
C ILE A 144 -8.65 13.24 22.89
N VAL A 145 -9.59 12.53 23.52
CA VAL A 145 -10.06 12.83 24.89
C VAL A 145 -8.89 12.79 25.88
N ARG A 146 -8.08 11.73 25.84
CA ARG A 146 -6.89 11.63 26.71
C ARG A 146 -5.88 12.75 26.50
N LYS A 147 -5.66 13.16 25.25
CA LYS A 147 -4.78 14.31 24.98
C LYS A 147 -5.33 15.59 25.59
N ILE A 148 -6.64 15.83 25.54
CA ILE A 148 -7.25 17.02 26.14
C ILE A 148 -7.06 17.00 27.65
N GLU A 149 -7.28 15.86 28.31
CA GLU A 149 -7.06 15.68 29.75
C GLU A 149 -5.59 15.96 30.15
N GLU A 150 -4.61 15.53 29.35
CA GLU A 150 -3.18 15.82 29.57
C GLU A 150 -2.78 17.29 29.35
N PHE A 151 -3.60 18.10 28.68
CA PHE A 151 -3.34 19.53 28.45
C PHE A 151 -4.02 20.43 29.49
N GLU A 152 -4.92 19.89 30.32
CA GLU A 152 -5.60 20.62 31.40
C GLU A 152 -4.89 20.49 32.77
N GLU A 153 -3.81 19.69 32.85
CA GLU A 153 -2.86 19.63 33.99
C GLU A 153 -1.58 20.44 33.71
#